data_AF-A0A4D4LG99-F1
#
_entry.id   AF-A0A4D4LG99-F1
#
_cell.length_a   1.000
_cell.length_b   1.000
_cell.length_c   1.000
_cell.angle_alpha   90.00
_cell.angle_beta   90.00
_cell.angle_gamma   90.00
#
_symmetry.space_group_name_H-M   'P 1'
#
loop_
_entity.id
_entity.type
_entity.pdbx_description
1 polymer ?
#
loop_
_entity_poly.entity_id
_entity_poly.type
_entity_poly.pdbx_seq_one_letter_code
_entity_poly.pdbx_strand_id
1 'polypeptide(L)' 'MVALVATGLSNQEIAERMFLSPFTVRAHVQRAMTKLEARDRAQLVVIAYRTGLVRATPDGPGTDRLP' A
#
# COMPACT_ATOMS: atom_id res chain seq x y z
N MET A 1 -2.66 6.18 -4.84
CA MET A 1 -2.80 6.05 -3.37
C MET A 1 -2.81 4.61 -2.88
N VAL A 2 -3.70 3.71 -3.35
CA VAL A 2 -3.78 2.31 -2.86
C VAL A 2 -2.43 1.58 -2.96
N ALA A 3 -1.64 1.81 -4.01
CA ALA A 3 -0.29 1.27 -4.11
C ALA A 3 0.62 1.67 -2.92
N LEU A 4 0.57 2.93 -2.45
CA LEU A 4 1.33 3.39 -1.29
C LEU A 4 0.83 2.77 0.03
N VAL A 5 -0.48 2.55 0.14
CA VAL A 5 -1.06 1.80 1.28
C VAL A 5 -0.49 0.38 1.33
N ALA A 6 -0.41 -0.26 0.16
CA ALA A 6 0.07 -1.62 0.00
C ALA A 6 1.59 -1.78 0.20
N THR A 7 2.37 -0.71 0.11
CA THR A 7 3.79 -0.70 0.52
C THR A 7 3.99 -0.43 2.02
N GLY A 8 2.92 -0.43 2.82
CA GLY A 8 3.00 -0.31 4.28
C GLY A 8 3.00 1.11 4.85
N LEU A 9 2.91 2.15 4.01
CA LEU A 9 2.99 3.55 4.47
C LEU A 9 1.77 3.97 5.28
N SER A 10 1.99 4.60 6.42
CA SER A 10 0.93 5.24 7.22
C SER A 10 0.21 6.36 6.44
N ASN A 11 -0.97 6.75 6.91
CA ASN A 11 -1.71 7.85 6.28
C ASN A 11 -0.94 9.18 6.34
N GLN A 12 -0.08 9.36 7.35
CA GLN A 12 0.78 10.53 7.51
C GLN A 12 1.87 10.55 6.42
N GLU A 13 2.60 9.45 6.23
CA GLU A 13 3.63 9.35 5.20
C GLU A 13 3.05 9.46 3.78
N ILE A 14 1.84 8.92 3.57
CA ILE A 14 1.13 9.07 2.29
C ILE A 14 0.72 10.54 2.07
N ALA A 15 0.25 11.21 3.12
CA ALA A 15 -0.15 12.61 3.08
C ALA A 15 1.03 13.51 2.68
N GLU A 16 2.18 13.29 3.30
CA GLU A 16 3.43 13.98 2.98
C GLU A 16 3.87 13.75 1.53
N ARG A 17 3.89 12.49 1.07
CA ARG A 17 4.28 12.13 -0.31
C ARG A 17 3.34 12.70 -1.38
N MET A 18 2.07 12.87 -1.05
CA MET A 18 1.04 13.33 -2.00
C MET A 18 0.69 14.81 -1.83
N PHE A 19 1.31 15.53 -0.87
CA PHE A 19 0.98 16.90 -0.50
C PHE A 19 -0.52 17.09 -0.16
N LEU A 20 -1.07 16.13 0.59
CA LEU A 20 -2.47 16.12 1.03
C LEU A 20 -2.56 16.19 2.55
N SER A 21 -3.76 16.49 3.08
CA SER A 21 -4.00 16.33 4.52
C SER A 21 -4.12 14.84 4.88
N PRO A 22 -3.70 14.42 6.10
CA PRO A 22 -3.93 13.04 6.59
C PRO A 22 -5.42 12.65 6.60
N PHE A 23 -6.30 13.62 6.82
CA PHE A 23 -7.75 13.42 6.75
C PHE A 23 -8.22 13.06 5.34
N THR A 24 -7.72 13.76 4.32
CA THR A 24 -8.00 13.47 2.91
C THR A 24 -7.53 12.06 2.54
N VAL A 25 -6.33 11.68 2.98
CA VAL A 25 -5.82 10.31 2.78
C VAL A 25 -6.74 9.28 3.43
N ARG A 26 -7.14 9.48 4.69
CA ARG A 26 -8.07 8.57 5.38
C ARG A 26 -9.38 8.39 4.60
N ALA A 27 -9.94 9.49 4.07
CA ALA A 27 -11.17 9.42 3.28
C ALA A 27 -10.99 8.62 1.98
N HIS A 28 -9.88 8.81 1.28
CA HIS A 28 -9.58 8.03 0.07
C HIS A 28 -9.32 6.55 0.37
N VAL A 29 -8.62 6.22 1.46
CA VAL A 29 -8.41 4.82 1.89
C VAL A 29 -9.75 4.17 2.23
N GLN A 30 -10.62 4.85 2.97
CA GLN A 30 -11.96 4.33 3.29
C GLN A 30 -12.78 4.09 2.02
N ARG A 31 -12.80 5.03 1.08
CA ARG A 31 -13.51 4.89 -0.20
C ARG A 31 -12.94 3.74 -1.03
N ALA A 32 -11.62 3.55 -1.03
CA ALA A 32 -10.99 2.43 -1.71
C ALA A 32 -11.38 1.09 -1.08
N MET A 33 -11.38 1.00 0.25
CA MET A 33 -11.84 -0.20 0.97
C MET A 33 -13.30 -0.52 0.64
N THR A 34 -14.19 0.48 0.64
CA THR A 34 -15.60 0.29 0.23
C THR A 34 -15.72 -0.19 -1.21
N LYS A 35 -15.01 0.43 -2.15
CA LYS A 35 -15.08 0.07 -3.59
C LYS A 35 -14.51 -1.30 -3.91
N LEU A 36 -13.57 -1.78 -3.11
CA LEU A 36 -12.88 -3.05 -3.31
C LEU A 36 -13.36 -4.13 -2.34
N GLU A 37 -14.42 -3.85 -1.58
CA GLU A 37 -14.99 -4.74 -0.57
C GLU A 37 -13.94 -5.26 0.44
N ALA A 38 -12.95 -4.40 0.74
CA ALA A 38 -11.97 -4.66 1.78
C ALA A 38 -12.55 -4.27 3.14
N ARG A 39 -12.55 -5.21 4.09
CA ARG A 39 -13.06 -5.04 5.45
C ARG A 39 -12.10 -4.24 6.32
N ASP A 40 -10.81 -4.33 6.01
CA ASP A 40 -9.76 -3.59 6.68
C ASP A 40 -8.59 -3.28 5.74
N ARG A 41 -7.62 -2.56 6.29
CA ARG A 41 -6.41 -2.14 5.58
C ARG A 41 -5.56 -3.34 5.13
N ALA A 42 -5.47 -4.40 5.94
CA ALA A 42 -4.68 -5.57 5.59
C ALA A 42 -5.31 -6.29 4.39
N GLN A 43 -6.64 -6.41 4.34
CA GLN A 43 -7.33 -6.96 3.19
C GLN A 43 -7.12 -6.09 1.94
N LEU A 44 -7.12 -4.75 2.07
CA LEU A 44 -6.81 -3.84 0.96
C LEU A 44 -5.38 -4.07 0.41
N VAL A 45 -4.41 -4.30 1.29
CA VAL A 45 -3.03 -4.64 0.93
C VAL A 45 -3.01 -5.98 0.16
N VAL A 46 -3.69 -7.01 0.67
CA VAL A 46 -3.77 -8.33 0.03
C VAL A 46 -4.39 -8.22 -1.37
N ILE A 47 -5.47 -7.46 -1.53
CA ILE A 47 -6.11 -7.22 -2.84
C ILE A 47 -5.12 -6.57 -3.81
N ALA A 48 -4.37 -5.55 -3.35
CA ALA A 48 -3.40 -4.87 -4.20
C ALA A 48 -2.29 -5.80 -4.72
N TYR A 49 -1.79 -6.72 -3.90
CA TYR A 49 -0.82 -7.72 -4.36
C TYR A 49 -1.44 -8.79 -5.26
N ARG A 50 -2.62 -9.33 -4.90
CA ARG A 50 -3.30 -10.38 -5.68
C ARG A 50 -3.71 -9.90 -7.08
N THR A 51 -4.06 -8.63 -7.21
CA THR A 51 -4.45 -8.01 -8.49
C THR A 51 -3.27 -7.53 -9.32
N GLY A 52 -2.05 -7.60 -8.78
CA GLY A 52 -0.85 -7.05 -9.42
C GLY A 52 -0.78 -5.52 -9.43
N LEU A 53 -1.68 -4.82 -8.72
CA LEU A 53 -1.62 -3.37 -8.52
C LEU A 53 -0.32 -2.94 -7.83
N VAL A 54 0.17 -3.78 -6.91
CA VAL A 54 1.54 -3.72 -6.40
C VAL A 54 2.21 -5.05 -6.72
N ARG A 55 3.39 -4.98 -7.32
CA ARG A 55 4.28 -6.14 -7.43
C ARG A 55 5.17 -6.12 -6.21
N ALA A 56 5.23 -7.24 -5.48
CA ALA A 56 6.35 -7.46 -4.58
C ALA A 56 7.58 -7.48 -5.48
N THR A 57 8.38 -6.42 -5.42
CA THR A 57 9.71 -6.52 -6.00
C THR A 57 10.41 -7.52 -5.09
N PRO A 58 10.84 -8.69 -5.58
CA PRO A 58 11.76 -9.48 -4.77
C PRO A 58 12.92 -8.53 -4.50
N ASP A 59 13.21 -8.24 -3.23
CA ASP A 59 14.44 -7.54 -2.86
C ASP A 59 15.58 -8.32 -3.54
N GLY A 60 16.16 -7.74 -4.60
CA GLY A 60 17.24 -8.39 -5.34
C GLY A 60 18.60 -7.91 -4.82
N PRO A 61 19.68 -8.71 -4.93
CA PRO A 61 19.76 -10.15 -5.06
C PRO A 61 20.06 -10.78 -3.68
N GLY A 62 19.79 -12.08 -3.54
CA GLY A 62 20.54 -12.90 -2.59
C GLY A 62 22.02 -12.90 -3.00
N THR A 63 22.77 -11.88 -2.60
CA THR A 63 24.21 -12.00 -2.43
C THR A 63 24.44 -12.75 -1.13
N ASP A 64 24.11 -14.04 -1.15
CA ASP A 64 24.86 -14.99 -0.34
C ASP A 64 26.23 -15.14 -1.02
N ARG A 65 27.10 -14.19 -0.69
CA ARG A 65 28.53 -14.32 -0.95
C ARG A 65 29.10 -15.25 0.12
N LEU A 66 29.48 -16.45 -0.34
CA LEU A 66 30.51 -17.38 0.15
C LEU A 66 30.21 -18.22 1.40
N PRO A 67 30.77 -19.45 1.52
CA PRO A 67 32.06 -19.93 0.96
C PRO A 67 31.98 -20.69 -0.37
#